data_AF-A0A8C6X029-F1
#
_entry.id   AF-A0A8C6X029-F1
#
_cell.length_a   1.000
_cell.length_b   1.000
_cell.length_c   1.000
_cell.angle_alpha   90.00
_cell.angle_beta   90.00
_cell.angle_gamma   90.00
#
_symmetry.space_group_name_H-M   'P 1'
#
loop_
_entity.id
_entity.type
_entity.pdbx_description
1 polymer ?
#
loop_
_entity_poly.entity_id
_entity_poly.type
_entity_poly.pdbx_seq_one_letter_code
_entity_poly.pdbx_strand_id
1 'polypeptide(L)'
;MGEALDPQCHAQELFDQFVSAPTCRATLRSFSALCLHLQLDLQSAPRPLYPTIKQRLSYWRANGLWSKLDRRAAFGEYQRGRACNNVSCVVIGAGPCGLRTAVELSFMGARVVVLEKRDSFSRNNVLHLWPFTIHDLRGLGAKKFYGKFCAGSIDHISIRQLQLILLKVALLLGVEVHVNVEFKSLLEPQEDQQEVSWRLEVHPKSHLVSQLEFDVVVGADGRRNTFPGFKRKEFRGKLAIAITANFKNRHTTAEAKVEEISGVAFIFNQRFFQELRDETGLSLLFKKTFFVFLLTSSVCPGSRRFLHQSSTAVSGICHEPLWPSRCGYV
;
A
#
# COMPACT_ATOMS: atom_id res chain seq x y z
N MET A 1 39.07 12.05 -17.75
CA MET A 1 38.16 11.80 -18.89
C MET A 1 37.29 10.63 -18.51
N GLY A 2 36.01 10.87 -18.20
CA GLY A 2 35.08 9.80 -17.86
C GLY A 2 34.60 9.12 -19.14
N GLU A 3 34.79 7.80 -19.23
CA GLU A 3 34.24 7.00 -20.33
C GLU A 3 32.72 7.19 -20.36
N ALA A 4 32.20 7.70 -21.47
CA ALA A 4 30.77 7.76 -21.71
C ALA A 4 30.26 6.32 -21.82
N LEU A 5 29.48 5.88 -20.83
CA LEU A 5 28.82 4.57 -20.86
C LEU A 5 27.96 4.47 -22.14
N ASP A 6 28.00 3.29 -22.78
CA ASP A 6 27.11 2.96 -23.90
C ASP A 6 25.65 3.33 -23.55
N PRO A 7 24.95 4.12 -24.40
CA PRO A 7 23.56 4.53 -24.16
C PRO A 7 22.62 3.37 -23.80
N GLN A 8 22.89 2.17 -24.33
CA GLN A 8 22.10 0.97 -24.02
C GLN A 8 22.40 0.45 -22.60
N CYS A 9 23.66 0.49 -22.17
CA CYS A 9 24.08 0.14 -20.81
C CYS A 9 23.43 1.08 -19.78
N HIS A 10 23.42 2.39 -20.06
CA HIS A 10 22.81 3.37 -19.16
C HIS A 10 21.29 3.17 -18.99
N ALA A 11 20.56 2.84 -20.06
CA ALA A 11 19.13 2.53 -19.99
C ALA A 11 18.83 1.34 -19.06
N GLN A 12 19.69 0.31 -19.08
CA GLN A 12 19.57 -0.87 -18.22
C GLN A 12 19.80 -0.52 -16.75
N GLU A 13 20.79 0.33 -16.45
CA GLU A 13 21.06 0.82 -15.11
C GLU A 13 19.90 1.63 -14.55
N LEU A 14 19.35 2.58 -15.34
CA LEU A 14 18.18 3.37 -14.94
C LEU A 14 16.96 2.49 -14.65
N PHE A 15 16.76 1.44 -15.45
CA PHE A 15 15.70 0.47 -15.20
C PHE A 15 15.93 -0.32 -13.90
N ASP A 16 17.16 -0.78 -13.63
CA ASP A 16 17.49 -1.47 -12.39
C ASP A 16 17.37 -0.55 -11.16
N GLN A 17 17.72 0.73 -11.28
CA GLN A 17 17.49 1.74 -10.24
C GLN A 17 15.99 1.92 -9.97
N PHE A 18 15.16 2.01 -11.02
CA PHE A 18 13.71 2.08 -10.88
C PHE A 18 13.14 0.83 -10.18
N VAL A 19 13.57 -0.37 -10.61
CA VAL A 19 13.14 -1.65 -10.02
C VAL A 19 13.54 -1.75 -8.55
N SER A 20 14.74 -1.31 -8.19
CA SER A 20 15.28 -1.41 -6.82
C SER A 20 14.93 -0.24 -5.91
N ALA A 21 14.34 0.84 -6.44
CA ALA A 21 14.01 2.05 -5.69
C ALA A 21 13.19 1.76 -4.41
N PRO A 22 13.66 2.18 -3.21
CA PRO A 22 13.08 1.79 -1.92
C PRO A 22 12.03 2.76 -1.36
N THR A 23 11.80 3.89 -2.02
CA THR A 23 10.88 4.95 -1.58
C THR A 23 10.07 5.49 -2.74
N CYS A 24 8.89 6.04 -2.46
CA CYS A 24 8.03 6.65 -3.47
C CYS A 24 8.76 7.72 -4.31
N ARG A 25 9.42 8.69 -3.65
CA ARG A 25 10.26 9.71 -4.32
C ARG A 25 11.38 9.12 -5.16
N ALA A 26 12.08 8.09 -4.68
CA ALA A 26 13.13 7.43 -5.48
C ALA A 26 12.53 6.75 -6.71
N THR A 27 11.41 6.04 -6.56
CA THR A 27 10.72 5.37 -7.67
C THR A 27 10.27 6.36 -8.74
N LEU A 28 9.62 7.46 -8.35
CA LEU A 28 9.19 8.51 -9.28
C LEU A 28 10.39 9.13 -10.02
N ARG A 29 11.44 9.53 -9.30
CA ARG A 29 12.64 10.13 -9.90
C ARG A 29 13.35 9.18 -10.87
N SER A 30 13.59 7.93 -10.46
CA SER A 30 14.24 6.94 -11.33
C SER A 30 13.40 6.61 -12.56
N PHE A 31 12.06 6.58 -12.42
CA PHE A 31 11.16 6.39 -13.57
C PHE A 31 11.21 7.57 -14.53
N SER A 32 11.16 8.82 -14.03
CA SER A 32 11.30 10.01 -14.87
C SER A 32 12.64 10.05 -15.61
N ALA A 33 13.74 9.70 -14.94
CA ALA A 33 15.05 9.61 -15.56
C ALA A 33 15.10 8.53 -16.68
N LEU A 34 14.51 7.35 -16.42
CA LEU A 34 14.37 6.30 -17.42
C LEU A 34 13.56 6.78 -18.64
N CYS A 35 12.41 7.42 -18.42
CA CYS A 35 11.57 7.92 -19.50
C CYS A 35 12.27 9.01 -20.32
N LEU A 36 12.99 9.92 -19.67
CA LEU A 36 13.77 10.96 -20.35
C LEU A 36 14.87 10.34 -21.23
N HIS A 37 15.64 9.39 -20.69
CA HIS A 37 16.70 8.70 -21.44
C HIS A 37 16.16 7.91 -22.64
N LEU A 38 15.01 7.26 -22.46
CA LEU A 38 14.32 6.53 -23.54
C LEU A 38 13.53 7.46 -24.48
N GLN A 39 13.57 8.79 -24.30
CA GLN A 39 12.86 9.78 -25.09
C GLN A 39 11.34 9.52 -25.17
N LEU A 40 10.75 9.14 -24.04
CA LEU A 40 9.32 8.90 -23.91
C LEU A 40 8.62 10.20 -23.53
N ASP A 41 7.83 10.75 -24.44
CA ASP A 41 6.88 11.81 -24.11
C ASP A 41 5.68 11.19 -23.39
N LEU A 42 5.60 11.41 -22.07
CA LEU A 42 4.55 10.84 -21.23
C LEU A 42 3.14 11.35 -21.54
N GLN A 43 3.02 12.44 -22.31
CA GLN A 43 1.73 13.03 -22.71
C GLN A 43 1.21 12.41 -24.01
N SER A 44 2.08 12.18 -25.00
CA SER A 44 1.70 11.65 -26.32
C SER A 44 1.94 10.15 -26.49
N ALA A 45 2.75 9.52 -25.63
CA ALA A 45 3.08 8.11 -25.77
C ALA A 45 1.83 7.21 -25.66
N PRO A 46 1.74 6.15 -26.48
CA PRO A 46 0.64 5.21 -26.40
C PRO A 46 0.64 4.54 -25.03
N ARG A 47 -0.55 4.45 -24.42
CA ARG A 47 -0.77 3.69 -23.20
C ARG A 47 -1.16 2.25 -23.56
N PRO A 48 -0.75 1.24 -22.77
CA PRO A 48 0.18 1.35 -21.65
C PRO A 48 1.61 1.66 -22.11
N LEU A 49 2.48 2.23 -21.24
CA LEU A 49 3.83 2.66 -21.65
C LEU A 49 4.84 1.50 -21.81
N TYR A 50 4.64 0.40 -21.08
CA TYR A 50 5.63 -0.68 -21.02
C TYR A 50 5.96 -1.33 -22.38
N PRO A 51 5.07 -1.43 -23.39
CA PRO A 51 5.44 -1.93 -24.71
C PRO A 51 6.45 -1.03 -25.41
N THR A 52 6.30 0.30 -25.31
CA THR A 52 7.27 1.25 -25.88
C THR A 52 8.59 1.19 -25.11
N ILE A 53 8.55 1.10 -23.78
CA ILE A 53 9.76 0.87 -22.96
C ILE A 53 10.44 -0.43 -23.39
N LYS A 54 9.69 -1.53 -23.53
CA LYS A 54 10.19 -2.85 -23.97
C LYS A 54 10.86 -2.79 -25.34
N GLN A 55 10.32 -2.02 -26.29
CA GLN A 55 10.92 -1.84 -27.62
C GLN A 55 12.26 -1.08 -27.55
N ARG A 56 12.35 -0.06 -26.68
CA ARG A 56 13.54 0.80 -26.55
C ARG A 56 14.56 0.28 -25.53
N LEU A 57 14.20 -0.74 -24.75
CA LEU A 57 15.05 -1.35 -23.73
C LEU A 57 15.29 -2.83 -24.05
N SER A 58 16.33 -3.11 -24.84
CA SER A 58 16.90 -4.45 -24.95
C SER A 58 17.59 -4.83 -23.63
N TYR A 59 16.87 -5.57 -22.78
CA TYR A 59 17.39 -6.00 -21.48
C TYR A 59 16.79 -7.32 -20.97
N TRP A 60 17.62 -8.36 -20.88
CA TRP A 60 17.18 -9.72 -20.51
C TRP A 60 16.55 -9.78 -19.11
N ARG A 61 17.01 -8.98 -18.14
CA ARG A 61 16.46 -8.99 -16.77
C ARG A 61 15.04 -8.45 -16.72
N ALA A 62 14.58 -7.74 -17.74
CA ALA A 62 13.24 -7.18 -17.81
C ALA A 62 12.24 -8.12 -18.52
N ASN A 63 12.71 -9.07 -19.34
CA ASN A 63 11.85 -9.96 -20.14
C ASN A 63 10.79 -10.70 -19.33
N GLY A 64 11.15 -11.24 -18.17
CA GLY A 64 10.19 -11.94 -17.31
C GLY A 64 9.07 -11.05 -16.76
N LEU A 65 9.33 -9.75 -16.59
CA LEU A 65 8.31 -8.77 -16.23
C LEU A 65 7.40 -8.48 -17.43
N TRP A 66 7.99 -8.28 -18.62
CA TRP A 66 7.24 -8.02 -19.84
C TRP A 66 6.27 -9.14 -20.17
N SER A 67 6.72 -10.40 -20.14
CA SER A 67 5.84 -11.56 -20.38
C SER A 67 4.66 -11.65 -19.42
N LYS A 68 4.82 -11.17 -18.18
CA LYS A 68 3.77 -11.15 -17.17
C LYS A 68 2.74 -10.05 -17.46
N LEU A 69 3.20 -8.84 -17.76
CA LEU A 69 2.32 -7.73 -18.12
C LEU A 69 1.61 -7.99 -19.45
N ASP A 70 2.30 -8.55 -20.46
CA ASP A 70 1.71 -8.97 -21.73
C ASP A 70 0.60 -10.00 -21.53
N ARG A 71 0.83 -11.01 -20.67
CA ARG A 71 -0.19 -12.01 -20.33
C ARG A 71 -1.41 -11.39 -19.68
N ARG A 72 -1.21 -10.42 -18.78
CA ARG A 72 -2.32 -9.72 -18.12
C ARG A 72 -3.08 -8.86 -19.13
N ALA A 73 -2.39 -8.05 -19.93
CA ALA A 73 -3.00 -7.20 -20.97
C ALA A 73 -3.81 -7.99 -22.02
N ALA A 74 -3.47 -9.27 -22.23
CA ALA A 74 -4.17 -10.17 -23.15
C ALA A 74 -5.50 -10.73 -22.62
N PHE A 75 -5.90 -10.42 -21.38
CA PHE A 75 -7.20 -10.82 -20.84
C PHE A 75 -8.34 -10.23 -21.70
N GLY A 76 -9.34 -11.07 -22.00
CA GLY A 76 -10.41 -10.72 -22.96
C GLY A 76 -11.26 -9.54 -22.50
N GLU A 77 -11.41 -9.38 -21.19
CA GLU A 77 -12.14 -8.33 -20.50
C GLU A 77 -11.59 -6.92 -20.80
N TYR A 78 -10.29 -6.81 -21.09
CA TYR A 78 -9.68 -5.54 -21.44
C TYR A 78 -9.89 -5.14 -22.91
N GLN A 79 -10.39 -6.06 -23.75
CA GLN A 79 -10.62 -5.84 -25.17
C GLN A 79 -9.39 -5.25 -25.89
N ARG A 80 -8.19 -5.74 -25.55
CA ARG A 80 -6.89 -5.23 -26.02
C ARG A 80 -6.69 -3.73 -25.69
N GLY A 81 -7.10 -3.31 -24.49
CA GLY A 81 -6.98 -1.94 -24.01
C GLY A 81 -7.98 -0.98 -24.65
N ARG A 82 -9.15 -1.47 -25.09
CA ARG A 82 -10.19 -0.64 -25.73
C ARG A 82 -11.47 -0.53 -24.93
N ALA A 83 -11.60 -1.31 -23.84
CA ALA A 83 -12.80 -1.36 -23.04
C ALA A 83 -13.20 0.01 -22.44
N CYS A 84 -12.22 0.85 -22.11
CA CYS A 84 -12.41 2.20 -21.59
C CYS A 84 -11.67 3.25 -22.44
N ASN A 85 -11.65 3.07 -23.77
CA ASN A 85 -11.01 4.03 -24.66
C ASN A 85 -11.67 5.42 -24.52
N ASN A 86 -10.87 6.48 -24.54
CA ASN A 86 -11.30 7.87 -24.34
C ASN A 86 -11.97 8.17 -22.99
N VAL A 87 -11.85 7.28 -21.99
CA VAL A 87 -12.32 7.56 -20.63
C VAL A 87 -11.16 8.11 -19.79
N SER A 88 -11.37 9.24 -19.14
CA SER A 88 -10.45 9.85 -18.18
C SER A 88 -10.90 9.53 -16.75
N CYS A 89 -10.02 8.87 -16.00
CA CYS A 89 -10.26 8.41 -14.64
C CYS A 89 -9.32 9.10 -13.65
N VAL A 90 -9.88 9.60 -12.55
CA VAL A 90 -9.12 10.10 -11.40
C VAL A 90 -9.27 9.14 -10.22
N VAL A 91 -8.15 8.74 -9.62
CA VAL A 91 -8.12 7.93 -8.40
C VAL A 91 -7.54 8.75 -7.26
N ILE A 92 -8.31 8.93 -6.20
CA ILE A 92 -7.90 9.67 -5.01
C ILE A 92 -7.29 8.70 -4.00
N GLY A 93 -5.97 8.76 -3.82
CA GLY A 93 -5.20 7.99 -2.84
C GLY A 93 -4.30 6.92 -3.48
N ALA A 94 -3.00 6.98 -3.21
CA ALA A 94 -2.01 5.97 -3.63
C ALA A 94 -1.83 4.87 -2.57
N GLY A 95 -2.92 4.46 -1.92
CA GLY A 95 -2.96 3.23 -1.12
C GLY A 95 -2.91 1.97 -1.99
N PRO A 96 -2.75 0.77 -1.39
CA PRO A 96 -2.77 -0.47 -2.16
C PRO A 96 -4.01 -0.61 -3.05
N CYS A 97 -5.21 -0.31 -2.52
CA CYS A 97 -6.45 -0.39 -3.28
C CYS A 97 -6.49 0.62 -4.44
N GLY A 98 -6.16 1.90 -4.19
CA GLY A 98 -6.18 2.92 -5.25
C GLY A 98 -5.19 2.65 -6.37
N LEU A 99 -3.95 2.28 -6.04
CA LEU A 99 -2.96 1.89 -7.06
C LEU A 99 -3.38 0.63 -7.82
N ARG A 100 -3.98 -0.35 -7.13
CA ARG A 100 -4.48 -1.56 -7.77
C ARG A 100 -5.64 -1.28 -8.73
N THR A 101 -6.55 -0.38 -8.36
CA THR A 101 -7.63 0.09 -9.24
C THR A 101 -7.07 0.83 -10.45
N ALA A 102 -6.10 1.72 -10.25
CA ALA A 102 -5.43 2.44 -11.33
C ALA A 102 -4.77 1.50 -12.34
N VAL A 103 -4.15 0.42 -11.87
CA VAL A 103 -3.58 -0.64 -12.72
C VAL A 103 -4.65 -1.30 -13.59
N GLU A 104 -5.83 -1.66 -13.06
CA GLU A 104 -6.90 -2.25 -13.89
C GLU A 104 -7.45 -1.27 -14.91
N LEU A 105 -7.76 -0.04 -14.49
CA LEU A 105 -8.28 1.00 -15.38
C LEU A 105 -7.32 1.27 -16.54
N SER A 106 -6.01 1.25 -16.26
CA SER A 106 -4.99 1.41 -17.29
C SER A 106 -4.92 0.22 -18.25
N PHE A 107 -5.07 -1.02 -17.77
CA PHE A 107 -5.20 -2.18 -18.66
C PHE A 107 -6.47 -2.13 -19.54
N MET A 108 -7.56 -1.54 -19.04
CA MET A 108 -8.79 -1.33 -19.80
C MET A 108 -8.67 -0.24 -20.88
N GLY A 109 -7.57 0.54 -20.89
CA GLY A 109 -7.32 1.60 -21.87
C GLY A 109 -7.72 3.01 -21.44
N ALA A 110 -8.14 3.21 -20.18
CA ALA A 110 -8.46 4.54 -19.69
C ALA A 110 -7.19 5.40 -19.50
N ARG A 111 -7.34 6.72 -19.61
CA ARG A 111 -6.35 7.66 -19.07
C ARG A 111 -6.53 7.71 -17.56
N VAL A 112 -5.48 7.45 -16.79
CA VAL A 112 -5.60 7.34 -15.33
C VAL A 112 -4.64 8.31 -14.64
N VAL A 113 -5.21 9.14 -13.78
CA VAL A 113 -4.48 10.08 -12.91
C VAL A 113 -4.71 9.69 -11.44
N VAL A 114 -3.65 9.53 -10.67
CA VAL A 114 -3.69 9.23 -9.23
C VAL A 114 -3.23 10.45 -8.44
N LEU A 115 -4.02 10.89 -7.48
CA LEU A 115 -3.65 11.96 -6.53
C LEU A 115 -3.31 11.35 -5.17
N GLU A 116 -2.16 11.70 -4.62
CA GLU A 116 -1.78 11.34 -3.25
C GLU A 116 -1.27 12.56 -2.49
N LYS A 117 -1.86 12.80 -1.32
CA LYS A 117 -1.48 13.94 -0.48
C LYS A 117 -0.10 13.84 0.14
N ARG A 118 0.45 12.63 0.27
CA ARG A 118 1.79 12.37 0.80
C ARG A 118 2.79 12.13 -0.33
N ASP A 119 4.07 12.22 -0.03
CA ASP A 119 5.15 11.83 -0.94
C ASP A 119 5.98 10.64 -0.45
N SER A 120 5.52 9.99 0.61
CA SER A 120 6.22 8.86 1.21
C SER A 120 5.27 7.77 1.66
N PHE A 121 5.73 6.52 1.48
CA PHE A 121 5.08 5.32 1.99
C PHE A 121 5.77 4.89 3.29
N SER A 122 5.18 5.27 4.42
CA SER A 122 5.79 5.16 5.75
C SER A 122 5.23 4.03 6.63
N ARG A 123 4.11 3.42 6.25
CA ARG A 123 3.42 2.41 7.07
C ARG A 123 4.13 1.06 6.99
N ASN A 124 4.67 0.61 8.13
CA ASN A 124 5.38 -0.67 8.25
C ASN A 124 4.46 -1.84 8.63
N ASN A 125 3.24 -1.57 9.10
CA ASN A 125 2.27 -2.62 9.45
C ASN A 125 2.08 -3.60 8.29
N VAL A 126 1.87 -4.86 8.67
CA VAL A 126 1.85 -6.01 7.77
C VAL A 126 0.42 -6.42 7.48
N LEU A 127 0.13 -6.63 6.20
CA LEU A 127 -1.15 -7.11 5.68
C LEU A 127 -1.02 -8.59 5.35
N HIS A 128 -1.95 -9.39 5.86
CA HIS A 128 -2.17 -10.74 5.37
C HIS A 128 -2.75 -10.69 3.94
N LEU A 129 -2.32 -11.62 3.09
CA LEU A 129 -2.73 -11.75 1.70
C LEU A 129 -3.41 -13.10 1.49
N TRP A 130 -4.61 -13.07 0.93
CA TRP A 130 -5.27 -14.31 0.52
C TRP A 130 -4.57 -14.92 -0.70
N PRO A 131 -4.72 -16.23 -0.96
CA PRO A 131 -4.06 -16.90 -2.07
C PRO A 131 -4.28 -16.23 -3.43
N PHE A 132 -5.51 -15.76 -3.71
CA PHE A 132 -5.82 -15.08 -4.97
C PHE A 132 -5.06 -13.75 -5.10
N THR A 133 -4.87 -13.01 -4.00
CA THR A 133 -4.13 -11.75 -3.99
C THR A 133 -2.64 -11.99 -4.23
N ILE A 134 -2.08 -13.06 -3.66
CA ILE A 134 -0.70 -13.49 -3.94
C ILE A 134 -0.56 -13.83 -5.42
N HIS A 135 -1.50 -14.59 -5.99
CA HIS A 135 -1.49 -14.95 -7.41
C HIS A 135 -1.58 -13.71 -8.30
N ASP A 136 -2.48 -12.77 -8.01
CA ASP A 136 -2.65 -11.51 -8.74
C ASP A 136 -1.36 -10.68 -8.75
N LEU A 137 -0.75 -10.45 -7.59
CA LEU A 137 0.50 -9.70 -7.46
C LEU A 137 1.68 -10.42 -8.14
N ARG A 138 1.76 -11.76 -8.08
CA ARG A 138 2.74 -12.54 -8.85
C ARG A 138 2.52 -12.41 -10.36
N GLY A 139 1.26 -12.29 -10.79
CA GLY A 139 0.84 -12.01 -12.16
C GLY A 139 1.28 -10.63 -12.65
N LEU A 140 1.34 -9.64 -11.76
CA LEU A 140 1.85 -8.29 -12.04
C LEU A 140 3.38 -8.15 -11.88
N GLY A 141 4.10 -9.24 -11.62
CA GLY A 141 5.55 -9.22 -11.51
C GLY A 141 6.09 -8.77 -10.15
N ALA A 142 5.32 -8.87 -9.06
CA ALA A 142 5.73 -8.45 -7.72
C ALA A 142 7.13 -8.94 -7.29
N LYS A 143 7.50 -10.19 -7.63
CA LYS A 143 8.82 -10.76 -7.30
C LYS A 143 10.00 -10.04 -7.98
N LYS A 144 9.78 -9.37 -9.11
CA LYS A 144 10.79 -8.54 -9.78
C LYS A 144 11.10 -7.28 -8.97
N PHE A 145 10.07 -6.66 -8.39
CA PHE A 145 10.20 -5.43 -7.61
C PHE A 145 10.52 -5.67 -6.14
N TYR A 146 10.19 -6.85 -5.62
CA TYR A 146 10.45 -7.27 -4.26
C TYR A 146 10.78 -8.77 -4.23
N GLY A 147 12.08 -9.11 -4.26
CA GLY A 147 12.55 -10.50 -4.38
C GLY A 147 12.07 -11.44 -3.26
N LYS A 148 11.79 -10.88 -2.08
CA LYS A 148 11.26 -11.59 -0.91
C LYS A 148 9.74 -11.78 -0.93
N PHE A 149 9.05 -11.33 -1.99
CA PHE A 149 7.59 -11.41 -2.08
C PHE A 149 7.08 -12.86 -1.98
N CYS A 150 6.39 -13.16 -0.87
CA CYS A 150 5.79 -14.46 -0.59
C CYS A 150 6.74 -15.64 -0.92
N ALA A 151 7.96 -15.57 -0.39
CA ALA A 151 8.94 -16.65 -0.49
C ALA A 151 8.60 -17.75 0.54
N GLY A 152 8.66 -19.02 0.12
CA GLY A 152 8.23 -20.13 0.98
C GLY A 152 6.74 -20.06 1.30
N SER A 153 6.42 -20.18 2.59
CA SER A 153 5.06 -20.11 3.15
C SER A 153 4.60 -18.69 3.52
N ILE A 154 5.40 -17.64 3.26
CA ILE A 154 5.04 -16.26 3.61
C ILE A 154 3.81 -15.81 2.81
N ASP A 155 2.78 -15.36 3.52
CA ASP A 155 1.48 -14.96 2.97
C ASP A 155 1.12 -13.50 3.30
N HIS A 156 2.10 -12.67 3.65
CA HIS A 156 1.86 -11.31 4.09
C HIS A 156 2.91 -10.33 3.57
N ILE A 157 2.59 -9.03 3.61
CA ILE A 157 3.45 -7.95 3.12
C ILE A 157 3.23 -6.66 3.90
N SER A 158 4.29 -5.89 4.15
CA SER A 158 4.12 -4.54 4.72
C SER A 158 3.40 -3.61 3.74
N ILE A 159 2.56 -2.72 4.27
CA ILE A 159 1.76 -1.78 3.47
C ILE A 159 2.66 -1.00 2.50
N ARG A 160 3.77 -0.44 2.99
CA ARG A 160 4.70 0.34 2.15
C ARG A 160 5.31 -0.46 0.99
N GLN A 161 5.63 -1.74 1.19
CA GLN A 161 6.21 -2.57 0.13
C GLN A 161 5.16 -2.88 -0.95
N LEU A 162 3.92 -3.16 -0.53
CA LEU A 162 2.82 -3.34 -1.46
C LEU A 162 2.55 -2.08 -2.29
N GLN A 163 2.57 -0.90 -1.64
CA GLN A 163 2.45 0.39 -2.33
C GLN A 163 3.58 0.60 -3.35
N LEU A 164 4.84 0.28 -3.03
CA LEU A 164 5.96 0.41 -3.97
C LEU A 164 5.83 -0.53 -5.18
N ILE A 165 5.43 -1.78 -4.96
CA ILE A 165 5.21 -2.74 -6.05
C ILE A 165 4.14 -2.21 -7.01
N LEU A 166 2.98 -1.83 -6.48
CA LEU A 166 1.87 -1.35 -7.29
C LEU A 166 2.16 -0.01 -7.96
N LEU A 167 2.91 0.90 -7.31
CA LEU A 167 3.36 2.15 -7.92
C LEU A 167 4.24 1.89 -9.15
N LYS A 168 5.19 0.95 -9.05
CA LYS A 168 6.07 0.61 -10.17
C LYS A 168 5.27 0.03 -11.35
N VAL A 169 4.30 -0.84 -11.07
CA VAL A 169 3.41 -1.38 -12.11
C VAL A 169 2.57 -0.26 -12.73
N ALA A 170 1.96 0.60 -11.91
CA ALA A 170 1.12 1.71 -12.38
C ALA A 170 1.91 2.66 -13.31
N LEU A 171 3.14 3.04 -12.92
CA LEU A 171 4.01 3.89 -13.75
C LEU A 171 4.36 3.24 -15.09
N LEU A 172 4.69 1.94 -15.09
CA LEU A 172 4.95 1.18 -16.33
C LEU A 172 3.71 1.09 -17.23
N LEU A 173 2.51 1.09 -16.67
CA LEU A 173 1.27 1.15 -17.45
C LEU A 173 0.93 2.58 -17.89
N GLY A 174 1.63 3.58 -17.38
CA GLY A 174 1.40 4.97 -17.72
C GLY A 174 0.33 5.65 -16.89
N VAL A 175 0.11 5.21 -15.66
CA VAL A 175 -0.67 5.99 -14.70
C VAL A 175 0.11 7.25 -14.32
N GLU A 176 -0.52 8.41 -14.43
CA GLU A 176 0.03 9.70 -13.99
C GLU A 176 -0.14 9.83 -12.47
N VAL A 177 0.95 9.88 -11.70
CA VAL A 177 0.88 9.90 -10.23
C VAL A 177 1.39 11.24 -9.70
N HIS A 178 0.49 12.01 -9.08
CA HIS A 178 0.83 13.29 -8.44
C HIS A 178 0.84 13.13 -6.92
N VAL A 179 2.04 13.22 -6.34
CA VAL A 179 2.26 13.24 -4.89
C VAL A 179 2.26 14.68 -4.36
N ASN A 180 2.06 14.84 -3.05
CA ASN A 180 1.89 16.16 -2.41
C ASN A 180 0.71 16.96 -2.97
N VAL A 181 -0.30 16.26 -3.50
CA VAL A 181 -1.53 16.87 -3.99
C VAL A 181 -2.70 16.30 -3.21
N GLU A 182 -3.33 17.16 -2.41
CA GLU A 182 -4.48 16.79 -1.60
C GLU A 182 -5.78 17.14 -2.35
N PHE A 183 -6.61 16.14 -2.58
CA PHE A 183 -7.99 16.34 -3.03
C PHE A 183 -8.82 17.03 -1.94
N LYS A 184 -9.62 18.03 -2.33
CA LYS A 184 -10.50 18.78 -1.43
C LYS A 184 -11.97 18.53 -1.74
N SER A 185 -12.39 18.77 -2.98
CA SER A 185 -13.80 18.66 -3.38
C SER A 185 -13.93 18.38 -4.88
N LEU A 186 -15.10 17.89 -5.28
CA LEU A 186 -15.49 17.81 -6.69
C LEU A 186 -16.07 19.16 -7.09
N LEU A 187 -15.70 19.62 -8.28
CA LEU A 187 -16.28 20.82 -8.89
C LEU A 187 -17.25 20.37 -9.97
N GLU A 188 -18.52 20.66 -9.73
CA GLU A 188 -19.59 20.39 -10.68
C GLU A 188 -19.43 21.30 -11.92
N PRO A 189 -19.74 20.79 -13.12
CA PRO A 189 -19.81 21.62 -14.32
C PRO A 189 -20.81 22.76 -14.14
N GLN A 190 -20.49 23.97 -14.63
CA GLN A 190 -21.43 25.10 -14.61
C GLN A 190 -22.37 25.02 -15.83
N GLU A 191 -23.66 25.32 -15.64
CA GLU A 191 -24.69 25.22 -16.69
C GLU A 191 -24.44 26.16 -17.89
N ASP A 192 -23.71 27.26 -17.69
CA ASP A 192 -23.45 28.28 -18.72
C ASP A 192 -22.21 27.99 -19.59
N GLN A 193 -21.49 26.88 -19.38
CA GLN A 193 -20.29 26.52 -20.14
C GLN A 193 -20.64 25.53 -21.26
N GLN A 194 -20.16 25.79 -22.49
CA GLN A 194 -20.37 24.91 -23.65
C GLN A 194 -19.76 23.50 -23.48
N GLU A 195 -18.77 23.33 -22.60
CA GLU A 195 -18.19 22.03 -22.23
C GLU A 195 -18.51 21.70 -20.76
N VAL A 196 -19.35 20.68 -20.57
CA VAL A 196 -19.83 20.21 -19.26
C VAL A 196 -18.88 19.14 -18.75
N SER A 197 -17.85 19.53 -17.99
CA SER A 197 -16.82 18.60 -17.54
C SER A 197 -16.51 18.71 -16.05
N TRP A 198 -16.41 17.56 -15.38
CA TRP A 198 -16.11 17.48 -13.95
C TRP A 198 -14.65 17.83 -13.68
N ARG A 199 -14.42 18.61 -12.63
CA ARG A 199 -13.06 19.01 -12.20
C ARG A 199 -12.85 18.75 -10.70
N LEU A 200 -11.61 18.90 -10.26
CA LEU A 200 -11.20 18.69 -8.88
C LEU A 200 -10.75 20.01 -8.26
N GLU A 201 -11.19 20.29 -7.03
CA GLU A 201 -10.47 21.21 -6.17
C GLU A 201 -9.34 20.45 -5.47
N VAL A 202 -8.12 20.97 -5.60
CA VAL A 202 -6.90 20.37 -5.02
C VAL A 202 -6.09 21.39 -4.23
N HIS A 203 -5.23 20.90 -3.35
CA HIS A 203 -4.20 21.68 -2.68
C HIS A 203 -2.81 21.13 -3.02
N PRO A 204 -1.86 21.96 -3.48
CA PRO A 204 -1.99 23.40 -3.75
C PRO A 204 -2.86 23.71 -4.97
N LYS A 205 -3.63 24.82 -4.93
CA LYS A 205 -4.57 25.21 -6.00
C LYS A 205 -3.90 25.50 -7.35
N SER A 206 -2.61 25.83 -7.33
CA SER A 206 -1.81 26.11 -8.53
C SER A 206 -1.35 24.86 -9.27
N HIS A 207 -1.61 23.66 -8.74
CA HIS A 207 -1.19 22.42 -9.37
C HIS A 207 -2.02 22.17 -10.65
N LEU A 208 -1.36 21.86 -11.77
CA LEU A 208 -1.99 21.74 -13.11
C LEU A 208 -3.18 20.77 -13.18
N VAL A 209 -3.21 19.76 -12.31
CA VAL A 209 -4.32 18.82 -12.20
C VAL A 209 -5.66 19.46 -11.79
N SER A 210 -5.67 20.70 -11.31
CA SER A 210 -6.91 21.44 -11.06
C SER A 210 -7.69 21.74 -12.36
N GLN A 211 -7.00 21.76 -13.50
CA GLN A 211 -7.58 21.91 -14.83
C GLN A 211 -7.88 20.55 -15.49
N LEU A 212 -7.65 19.45 -14.79
CA LEU A 212 -7.93 18.12 -15.32
C LEU A 212 -9.44 17.89 -15.35
N GLU A 213 -9.90 17.55 -16.53
CA GLU A 213 -11.23 17.06 -16.82
C GLU A 213 -11.28 15.53 -16.80
N PHE A 214 -12.36 14.97 -16.25
CA PHE A 214 -12.50 13.53 -16.10
C PHE A 214 -13.96 13.06 -16.11
N ASP A 215 -14.14 11.80 -16.49
CA ASP A 215 -15.44 11.12 -16.56
C ASP A 215 -15.71 10.28 -15.31
N VAL A 216 -14.65 9.72 -14.72
CA VAL A 216 -14.75 8.77 -13.60
C VAL A 216 -13.86 9.22 -12.45
N VAL A 217 -14.41 9.20 -11.23
CA VAL A 217 -13.64 9.40 -10.00
C VAL A 217 -13.76 8.20 -9.06
N VAL A 218 -12.63 7.77 -8.51
CA VAL A 218 -12.54 6.66 -7.55
C VAL A 218 -11.95 7.16 -6.23
N GLY A 219 -12.73 7.07 -5.15
CA GLY A 219 -12.30 7.40 -3.79
C GLY A 219 -11.60 6.22 -3.12
N ALA A 220 -10.28 6.28 -3.00
CA ALA A 220 -9.44 5.21 -2.43
C ALA A 220 -8.44 5.72 -1.36
N ASP A 221 -8.75 6.86 -0.73
CA ASP A 221 -7.90 7.57 0.25
C ASP A 221 -8.19 7.19 1.72
N GLY A 222 -9.03 6.18 1.90
CA GLY A 222 -9.33 5.52 3.18
C GLY A 222 -10.43 6.20 3.99
N ARG A 223 -10.53 5.86 5.28
CA ARG A 223 -11.70 6.21 6.12
C ARG A 223 -11.98 7.71 6.23
N ARG A 224 -11.04 8.62 6.00
CA ARG A 224 -11.26 10.03 6.33
C ARG A 224 -12.12 10.78 5.33
N ASN A 225 -12.18 10.32 4.08
CA ASN A 225 -12.89 11.03 3.02
C ASN A 225 -13.91 10.11 2.37
N THR A 226 -15.08 10.66 2.05
CA THR A 226 -16.12 10.01 1.26
C THR A 226 -16.75 11.12 0.45
N PHE A 227 -16.97 10.86 -0.85
CA PHE A 227 -17.62 11.84 -1.71
C PHE A 227 -19.03 12.16 -1.18
N PRO A 228 -19.51 13.39 -1.41
CA PRO A 228 -20.89 13.75 -1.16
C PRO A 228 -21.86 12.71 -1.77
N GLY A 229 -22.99 12.46 -1.10
CA GLY A 229 -24.00 11.50 -1.54
C GLY A 229 -23.83 10.06 -1.03
N PHE A 230 -22.64 9.66 -0.58
CA PHE A 230 -22.40 8.30 -0.05
C PHE A 230 -22.65 8.22 1.46
N LYS A 231 -23.78 7.61 1.85
CA LYS A 231 -24.12 7.38 3.26
C LYS A 231 -23.26 6.25 3.85
N ARG A 232 -22.61 6.51 4.98
CA ARG A 232 -21.85 5.50 5.73
C ARG A 232 -22.74 4.79 6.75
N LYS A 233 -22.62 3.46 6.81
CA LYS A 233 -23.20 2.66 7.90
C LYS A 233 -22.16 2.48 8.98
N GLU A 234 -22.39 3.07 10.15
CA GLU A 234 -21.54 2.86 11.32
C GLU A 234 -22.07 1.68 12.14
N PHE A 235 -21.24 0.66 12.34
CA PHE A 235 -21.56 -0.45 13.24
C PHE A 235 -20.77 -0.29 14.54
N ARG A 236 -21.48 -0.04 15.64
CA ARG A 236 -20.89 0.02 16.98
C ARG A 236 -21.03 -1.33 17.66
N GLY A 237 -19.91 -2.04 17.79
CA GLY A 237 -19.81 -3.27 18.56
C GLY A 237 -19.37 -3.02 20.00
N LYS A 238 -18.93 -4.10 20.67
CA LYS A 238 -18.23 -3.99 21.97
C LYS A 238 -16.95 -3.17 21.80
N LEU A 239 -16.54 -2.48 22.86
CA LEU A 239 -15.26 -1.79 22.91
C LEU A 239 -14.13 -2.77 22.54
N ALA A 240 -13.33 -2.38 21.55
CA ALA A 240 -12.20 -3.16 21.07
C ALA A 240 -11.05 -2.21 20.77
N ILE A 241 -9.92 -2.44 21.43
CA ILE A 241 -8.68 -1.67 21.24
C ILE A 241 -7.67 -2.62 20.62
N ALA A 242 -7.19 -2.25 19.42
CA ALA A 242 -6.10 -2.96 18.75
C ALA A 242 -4.82 -2.15 18.90
N ILE A 243 -3.75 -2.82 19.29
CA ILE A 243 -2.39 -2.27 19.31
C ILE A 243 -1.65 -2.88 18.10
N THR A 244 -0.62 -2.23 17.58
CA THR A 244 0.29 -2.85 16.60
C THR A 244 1.71 -2.45 16.92
N ALA A 245 2.64 -3.41 16.92
CA ALA A 245 4.06 -3.17 17.16
C ALA A 245 4.89 -3.70 15.99
N ASN A 246 5.98 -3.00 15.67
CA ASN A 246 6.96 -3.44 14.68
C ASN A 246 8.35 -3.40 15.32
N PHE A 247 9.01 -4.54 15.38
CA PHE A 247 10.39 -4.65 15.87
C PHE A 247 11.36 -4.79 14.69
N LYS A 248 12.62 -4.40 14.89
CA LYS A 248 13.66 -4.53 13.85
C LYS A 248 14.02 -6.00 13.67
N ASN A 249 13.71 -6.56 12.51
CA ASN A 249 14.18 -7.88 12.10
C ASN A 249 15.60 -7.75 11.51
N ARG A 250 16.59 -8.41 12.13
CA ARG A 250 18.00 -8.40 11.68
C ARG A 250 18.33 -9.56 10.73
N HIS A 251 17.37 -10.42 10.44
CA HIS A 251 17.50 -11.59 9.56
C HIS A 251 18.59 -12.58 10.00
N THR A 252 18.77 -12.72 11.32
CA THR A 252 19.63 -13.76 11.88
C THR A 252 18.99 -15.14 11.75
N THR A 253 19.81 -16.20 11.80
CA THR A 253 19.31 -17.59 11.79
C THR A 253 18.42 -17.91 12.98
N ALA A 254 18.66 -17.27 14.13
CA ALA A 254 17.82 -17.41 15.32
C ALA A 254 16.44 -16.78 15.10
N GLU A 255 16.37 -15.55 14.58
CA GLU A 255 15.09 -14.89 14.26
C GLU A 255 14.29 -15.66 13.20
N ALA A 256 14.96 -16.25 12.20
CA ALA A 256 14.30 -17.01 11.13
C ALA A 256 13.69 -18.34 11.59
N LYS A 257 14.10 -18.89 12.74
CA LYS A 257 13.55 -20.13 13.31
C LYS A 257 12.27 -19.89 14.15
N VAL A 258 11.97 -18.65 14.49
CA VAL A 258 10.77 -18.32 15.28
C VAL A 258 9.54 -18.45 14.38
N GLU A 259 8.59 -19.29 14.80
CA GLU A 259 7.35 -19.52 14.05
C GLU A 259 6.40 -18.32 14.13
N GLU A 260 5.63 -18.12 13.06
CA GLU A 260 4.62 -17.07 13.01
C GLU A 260 3.34 -17.50 13.73
N ILE A 261 2.75 -16.57 14.49
CA ILE A 261 1.48 -16.79 15.18
C ILE A 261 0.34 -16.35 14.27
N SER A 262 -0.43 -17.32 13.74
CA SER A 262 -1.61 -17.01 12.94
C SER A 262 -2.77 -16.47 13.79
N GLY A 263 -3.57 -15.55 13.22
CA GLY A 263 -4.67 -14.89 13.93
C GLY A 263 -5.86 -15.78 14.32
N VAL A 264 -5.80 -17.09 14.04
CA VAL A 264 -6.80 -18.08 14.44
C VAL A 264 -6.51 -18.62 15.86
N ALA A 265 -5.35 -18.29 16.43
CA ALA A 265 -4.82 -18.87 17.66
C ALA A 265 -5.70 -18.71 18.91
N PHE A 266 -6.49 -17.65 19.08
CA PHE A 266 -7.20 -17.42 20.36
C PHE A 266 -8.31 -18.41 20.68
N ILE A 267 -9.05 -18.87 19.68
CA ILE A 267 -10.10 -19.87 19.90
C ILE A 267 -9.48 -21.21 20.33
N PHE A 268 -8.29 -21.52 19.82
CA PHE A 268 -7.61 -22.81 20.01
C PHE A 268 -6.58 -22.81 21.15
N ASN A 269 -6.03 -21.65 21.53
CA ASN A 269 -4.93 -21.52 22.49
C ASN A 269 -5.34 -20.76 23.76
N GLN A 270 -6.53 -21.03 24.30
CA GLN A 270 -7.02 -20.35 25.51
C GLN A 270 -6.04 -20.46 26.69
N ARG A 271 -5.38 -21.63 26.82
CA ARG A 271 -4.35 -21.87 27.84
C ARG A 271 -3.19 -20.88 27.76
N PHE A 272 -2.68 -20.59 26.56
CA PHE A 272 -1.61 -19.61 26.36
C PHE A 272 -2.01 -18.21 26.85
N PHE A 273 -3.25 -17.78 26.56
CA PHE A 273 -3.74 -16.47 27.00
C PHE A 273 -4.00 -16.39 28.51
N GLN A 274 -4.35 -17.50 29.14
CA GLN A 274 -4.45 -17.60 30.60
C GLN A 274 -3.06 -17.49 31.24
N GLU A 275 -2.09 -18.28 30.78
CA GLU A 275 -0.71 -18.25 31.27
C GLU A 275 -0.08 -16.86 31.08
N LEU A 276 -0.27 -16.21 29.92
CA LEU A 276 0.19 -14.85 29.67
C LEU A 276 -0.38 -13.85 30.68
N ARG A 277 -1.67 -13.98 31.00
CA ARG A 277 -2.34 -13.10 31.97
C ARG A 277 -1.78 -13.32 33.37
N ASP A 278 -1.57 -14.58 33.77
CA ASP A 278 -1.10 -14.92 35.10
C ASP A 278 0.36 -14.47 35.32
N GLU A 279 1.20 -14.56 34.28
CA GLU A 279 2.61 -14.16 34.36
C GLU A 279 2.84 -12.64 34.22
N THR A 280 2.08 -11.96 33.36
CA THR A 280 2.36 -10.56 32.98
C THR A 280 1.28 -9.56 33.40
N GLY A 281 0.12 -10.04 33.85
CA GLY A 281 -1.07 -9.22 34.08
C GLY A 281 -1.79 -8.77 32.80
N LEU A 282 -1.28 -9.13 31.61
CA LEU A 282 -1.84 -8.70 30.33
C LEU A 282 -3.01 -9.61 29.90
N SER A 283 -4.22 -9.04 29.88
CA SER A 283 -5.39 -9.71 29.32
C SER A 283 -5.57 -9.33 27.85
N LEU A 284 -5.20 -10.24 26.94
CA LEU A 284 -5.38 -10.08 25.51
C LEU A 284 -6.57 -10.91 25.01
N LEU A 285 -7.38 -10.31 24.15
CA LEU A 285 -8.43 -10.99 23.40
C LEU A 285 -8.09 -10.90 21.92
N PHE A 286 -7.71 -12.02 21.30
CA PHE A 286 -7.56 -12.07 19.85
C PHE A 286 -8.94 -12.34 19.25
N LYS A 287 -9.64 -11.28 18.86
CA LYS A 287 -10.78 -11.43 17.95
C LYS A 287 -10.27 -11.42 16.52
N LYS A 288 -10.87 -12.29 15.70
CA LYS A 288 -10.52 -12.68 14.33
C LYS A 288 -10.55 -11.54 13.30
N THR A 289 -10.01 -10.38 13.64
CA THR A 289 -10.09 -9.16 12.84
C THR A 289 -8.69 -8.57 12.70
N PHE A 290 -7.95 -9.12 11.74
CA PHE A 290 -6.87 -8.44 11.00
C PHE A 290 -5.84 -7.66 11.83
N PHE A 291 -5.18 -8.28 12.82
CA PHE A 291 -3.87 -7.77 13.27
C PHE A 291 -2.98 -8.93 13.69
N VAL A 292 -1.84 -9.10 12.99
CA VAL A 292 -0.77 -9.99 13.42
C VAL A 292 0.09 -9.21 14.41
N PHE A 293 0.26 -9.77 15.61
CA PHE A 293 1.35 -9.38 16.51
C PHE A 293 2.46 -10.42 16.40
N LEU A 294 3.67 -9.98 16.02
CA LEU A 294 4.89 -10.68 16.39
C LEU A 294 5.35 -10.10 17.73
N LEU A 295 5.22 -10.89 18.80
CA LEU A 295 5.92 -10.67 20.05
C LEU A 295 7.11 -11.62 20.07
N THR A 296 8.31 -11.07 19.89
CA THR A 296 9.55 -11.77 20.22
C THR A 296 9.98 -11.31 21.62
N SER A 297 9.67 -12.08 22.65
CA SER A 297 10.31 -11.94 23.95
C SER A 297 11.20 -13.15 24.19
N SER A 298 12.51 -12.97 23.99
CA SER A 298 13.52 -13.81 24.63
C SER A 298 13.54 -13.45 26.12
N VAL A 299 12.91 -14.30 26.95
CA VAL A 299 13.05 -14.21 28.40
C VAL A 299 14.48 -14.68 28.75
N CYS A 300 15.32 -13.77 29.23
CA CYS A 300 16.60 -14.11 29.86
C CYS A 300 16.32 -14.68 31.26
N PRO A 301 16.75 -15.92 31.60
CA PRO A 301 16.63 -16.42 32.96
C PRO A 301 17.83 -15.91 33.76
N GLY A 302 17.60 -14.93 34.63
CA GLY A 302 18.67 -14.35 35.42
C GLY A 302 18.19 -13.47 36.54
N SER A 303 17.62 -14.07 37.59
CA SER A 303 17.71 -13.54 38.96
C SER A 303 17.38 -14.62 39.98
N ARG A 304 18.45 -15.16 40.59
CA ARG A 304 18.39 -15.80 41.90
C ARG A 304 17.99 -14.73 42.92
N ARG A 305 16.93 -14.96 43.70
CA ARG A 305 16.84 -14.53 45.10
C ARG A 305 15.82 -15.40 45.83
N PHE A 306 16.34 -16.21 46.75
CA PHE A 306 15.61 -16.67 47.92
C PHE A 306 15.12 -15.45 48.70
N LEU A 307 13.87 -15.47 49.17
CA LEU A 307 13.46 -14.90 50.45
C LEU A 307 12.11 -15.49 50.84
N HIS A 308 12.15 -16.25 51.92
CA HIS A 308 11.14 -16.54 52.93
C HIS A 308 9.68 -16.12 52.67
N GLN A 309 8.80 -17.11 52.77
CA GLN A 309 7.40 -16.97 53.17
C GLN A 309 7.28 -16.23 54.52
N SER A 310 6.32 -15.30 54.59
CA SER A 310 5.60 -14.92 55.80
C SER A 310 4.20 -14.44 55.41
N SER A 311 3.25 -14.70 56.30
CA SER A 311 1.81 -14.80 56.11
C SER A 311 1.03 -13.49 56.33
N THR A 312 -0.27 -13.60 56.06
CA THR A 312 -1.43 -12.83 56.58
C THR A 312 -1.81 -11.47 55.96
N ALA A 313 -2.89 -11.54 55.17
CA ALA A 313 -4.16 -10.79 55.24
C ALA A 313 -4.15 -9.25 55.41
N VAL A 314 -4.86 -8.54 54.53
CA VAL A 314 -6.10 -7.79 54.84
C VAL A 314 -6.74 -7.28 53.53
N SER A 315 -8.05 -7.47 53.45
CA SER A 315 -9.02 -6.99 52.46
C SER A 315 -9.25 -5.47 52.52
N GLY A 316 -9.47 -4.83 51.37
CA GLY A 316 -9.97 -3.45 51.31
C GLY A 316 -10.37 -3.02 49.90
N ILE A 317 -11.67 -3.10 49.61
CA ILE A 317 -12.33 -2.56 48.42
C ILE A 317 -12.52 -1.05 48.61
N CYS A 318 -12.11 -0.22 47.64
CA CYS A 318 -12.69 1.10 47.42
C CYS A 318 -12.89 1.34 45.92
N HIS A 319 -14.15 1.36 45.50
CA HIS A 319 -14.62 1.85 44.21
C HIS A 319 -14.67 3.38 44.26
N GLU A 320 -14.09 4.07 43.27
CA GLU A 320 -14.49 5.44 42.90
C GLU A 320 -14.85 5.49 41.40
N PRO A 321 -16.04 5.99 41.03
CA PRO A 321 -16.42 6.22 39.64
C PRO A 321 -15.91 7.58 39.14
N LEU A 322 -15.16 7.56 38.03
CA LEU A 322 -14.76 8.77 37.31
C LEU A 322 -15.97 9.39 36.59
N TRP A 323 -16.22 10.66 36.89
CA TRP A 323 -17.28 11.49 36.31
C TRP A 323 -17.05 11.78 34.82
N PRO A 324 -18.12 11.91 34.00
CA PRO A 324 -18.00 12.27 32.58
C PRO A 324 -17.81 13.78 32.39
N SER A 325 -16.71 14.15 31.73
CA SER A 325 -16.43 15.52 31.30
C SER A 325 -17.44 15.99 30.23
N ARG A 326 -18.04 17.15 30.49
CA ARG A 326 -19.04 17.82 29.64
C ARG A 326 -18.46 18.28 28.31
N CYS A 327 -19.29 18.12 27.29
CA CYS A 327 -19.19 18.75 25.97
C CYS A 327 -19.43 20.26 26.12
N GLY A 328 -18.57 21.09 25.53
CA GLY A 328 -18.76 22.54 25.43
C GLY A 328 -18.45 22.99 24.00
N TYR A 329 -19.48 23.47 23.31
CA TYR A 329 -19.37 24.23 22.07
C TYR A 329 -18.95 25.67 22.41
N VAL A 330 -17.86 26.14 21.81
CA VAL A 330 -17.71 27.47 21.18
C VAL A 330 -16.80 27.29 19.99
#